data_AF-A0A397IHZ1-F1
#
_entry.id   AF-A0A397IHZ1-F1
#
_cell.length_a   1.000
_cell.length_b   1.000
_cell.length_c   1.000
_cell.angle_alpha   90.00
_cell.angle_beta   90.00
_cell.angle_gamma   90.00
#
_symmetry.space_group_name_H-M   'P 1'
#
loop_
_entity.id
_entity.type
_entity.pdbx_description
1 polymer ?
#
loop_
_entity_poly.entity_id
_entity_poly.type
_entity_poly.pdbx_seq_one_letter_code
_entity_poly.pdbx_strand_id
1 'polypeptide(L)'
;MKEYFNNGTSNSAGLEQVDNYFWNIPNLNIYTATVPDRMHHLDLGLFKYQIEFTTELLKLKPGKLVDDMNKRIAKIPRHSGLKVFKKGVQSLSRLTASEYRDMMKIIVFVVDGLYSEDLSNVYVKWNEMYLLSRLENFKESDLQDFQKAINDWGNIFIKLFRDFSRSNLKFPKLHSWIYHIVDTIREHGAINGYTTETYESLHKTYVKIPYRLSNKKNVEKQIMENVNKK
;
A
#
# COMPACT_ATOMS: atom_id res chain seq x y z
N MET A 1 5.47 -12.71 17.96
CA MET A 1 4.84 -11.69 18.85
C MET A 1 4.67 -12.18 20.29
N LYS A 2 4.08 -13.36 20.55
CA LYS A 2 3.96 -13.92 21.92
C LYS A 2 5.30 -13.99 22.67
N GLU A 3 6.38 -14.36 21.99
CA GLU A 3 7.74 -14.37 22.57
C GLU A 3 8.23 -12.97 22.97
N TYR A 4 8.03 -11.95 22.13
CA TYR A 4 8.38 -10.57 22.48
C TYR A 4 7.60 -10.07 23.70
N PHE A 5 6.33 -10.45 23.82
CA PHE A 5 5.51 -10.13 24.99
C PHE A 5 6.04 -10.82 26.25
N ASN A 6 6.24 -12.14 26.19
CA ASN A 6 6.74 -12.92 27.32
C ASN A 6 8.11 -12.43 27.81
N ASN A 7 8.96 -11.99 26.89
CA ASN A 7 10.31 -11.51 27.19
C ASN A 7 10.35 -10.02 27.57
N GLY A 8 9.22 -9.30 27.55
CA GLY A 8 9.17 -7.86 27.83
C GLY A 8 9.91 -6.99 26.80
N THR A 9 10.16 -7.52 25.60
CA THR A 9 10.95 -6.86 24.54
C THR A 9 10.09 -6.27 23.43
N SER A 10 8.76 -6.19 23.61
CA SER A 10 7.81 -5.67 22.62
C SER A 10 8.21 -4.30 22.04
N ASN A 11 8.63 -3.36 22.88
CA ASN A 11 9.05 -2.01 22.45
C ASN A 11 10.21 -2.02 21.45
N SER A 12 11.15 -2.97 21.59
CA SER A 12 12.29 -3.09 20.67
C SER A 12 11.85 -3.50 19.26
N ALA A 13 10.77 -4.27 19.17
CA ALA A 13 10.13 -4.71 17.93
C ALA A 13 9.04 -3.75 17.43
N GLY A 14 8.80 -2.62 18.12
CA GLY A 14 7.72 -1.68 17.79
C GLY A 14 6.31 -2.24 18.07
N LEU A 15 6.20 -3.16 19.03
CA LEU A 15 4.94 -3.76 19.48
C LEU A 15 4.54 -3.17 20.83
N GLU A 16 3.23 -3.08 21.07
CA GLU A 16 2.71 -2.72 22.38
C GLU A 16 2.65 -3.96 23.31
N GLN A 17 2.93 -3.75 24.60
CA GLN A 17 2.91 -4.79 25.63
C GLN A 17 1.47 -5.08 26.08
N VAL A 18 0.65 -5.58 25.16
CA VAL A 18 -0.77 -5.89 25.41
C VAL A 18 -0.96 -7.41 25.37
N ASP A 19 -1.58 -7.96 26.41
CA ASP A 19 -1.93 -9.37 26.47
C ASP A 19 -2.94 -9.72 25.37
N ASN A 20 -2.69 -10.79 24.63
CA ASN A 20 -3.55 -11.20 23.53
C ASN A 20 -4.28 -12.48 23.91
N TYR A 21 -5.60 -12.35 24.11
CA TYR A 21 -6.50 -13.45 24.45
C TYR A 21 -6.34 -14.69 23.56
N PHE A 22 -6.10 -14.49 22.26
CA PHE A 22 -5.99 -15.60 21.31
C PHE A 22 -4.76 -16.49 21.55
N TRP A 23 -3.77 -16.06 22.33
CA TRP A 23 -2.61 -16.87 22.71
C TRP A 23 -2.94 -18.07 23.61
N ASN A 24 -4.13 -18.05 24.23
CA ASN A 24 -4.61 -19.10 25.13
C ASN A 24 -5.50 -20.12 24.41
N ILE A 25 -5.80 -19.92 23.13
CA ILE A 25 -6.60 -20.85 22.33
C ILE A 25 -5.66 -21.92 21.74
N PRO A 26 -5.80 -23.21 22.08
CA PRO A 26 -4.95 -24.26 21.55
C PRO A 26 -5.03 -24.35 20.03
N ASN A 27 -3.89 -24.59 19.38
CA ASN A 27 -3.77 -24.77 17.92
C ASN A 27 -4.23 -23.57 17.06
N LEU A 28 -4.41 -22.38 17.66
CA LEU A 28 -4.72 -21.15 16.92
C LEU A 28 -3.48 -20.25 16.85
N ASN A 29 -2.98 -20.02 15.63
CA ASN A 29 -2.09 -18.90 15.37
C ASN A 29 -2.92 -17.71 14.87
N ILE A 30 -3.28 -16.79 15.76
CA ILE A 30 -4.08 -15.61 15.37
C ILE A 30 -3.40 -14.77 14.28
N TYR A 31 -2.09 -14.83 14.17
CA TYR A 31 -1.33 -14.04 13.20
C TYR A 31 -1.45 -14.55 11.77
N THR A 32 -1.89 -15.81 11.57
CA THR A 32 -2.23 -16.34 10.24
C THR A 32 -3.67 -16.04 9.84
N ALA A 33 -4.48 -15.46 10.75
CA ALA A 33 -5.86 -15.09 10.44
C ALA A 33 -5.96 -13.82 9.57
N THR A 34 -4.87 -13.06 9.44
CA THR A 34 -4.84 -11.81 8.68
C THR A 34 -3.77 -11.86 7.60
N VAL A 35 -4.16 -11.53 6.38
CA VAL A 35 -3.28 -11.53 5.20
C VAL A 35 -3.06 -10.10 4.70
N PRO A 36 -1.88 -9.75 4.16
CA PRO A 36 -1.63 -8.39 3.71
C PRO A 36 -2.41 -8.06 2.43
N ASP A 37 -3.45 -7.23 2.55
CA ASP A 37 -4.19 -6.77 1.37
C ASP A 37 -3.35 -5.80 0.51
N ARG A 38 -3.18 -6.12 -0.77
CA ARG A 38 -2.38 -5.31 -1.71
C ARG A 38 -2.88 -3.87 -1.82
N MET A 39 -4.19 -3.65 -1.93
CA MET A 39 -4.72 -2.31 -2.16
C MET A 39 -4.40 -1.39 -0.96
N HIS A 40 -4.54 -1.89 0.26
CA HIS A 40 -4.27 -1.14 1.48
C HIS A 40 -2.78 -1.08 1.84
N HIS A 41 -2.02 -2.14 1.58
CA HIS A 41 -0.59 -2.20 1.87
C HIS A 41 0.22 -1.43 0.83
N LEU A 42 -0.04 -1.64 -0.45
CA LEU A 42 0.72 -1.03 -1.55
C LEU A 42 0.10 0.28 -2.01
N ASP A 43 -1.06 0.24 -2.68
CA ASP A 43 -1.62 1.38 -3.41
C ASP A 43 -1.90 2.56 -2.47
N LEU A 44 -2.66 2.30 -1.40
CA LEU A 44 -3.06 3.29 -0.40
C LEU A 44 -2.09 3.37 0.80
N GLY A 45 -1.01 2.59 0.77
CA GLY A 45 -0.06 2.45 1.87
C GLY A 45 1.33 2.90 1.46
N LEU A 46 2.18 1.93 1.13
CA LEU A 46 3.60 2.12 0.89
C LEU A 46 3.89 3.04 -0.29
N PHE A 47 3.13 2.97 -1.38
CA PHE A 47 3.32 3.88 -2.51
C PHE A 47 2.96 5.32 -2.13
N LYS A 48 1.84 5.48 -1.41
CA LYS A 48 1.43 6.78 -0.88
C LYS A 48 2.53 7.38 -0.02
N TYR A 49 3.09 6.61 0.92
CA TYR A 49 4.22 7.06 1.74
C TYR A 49 5.45 7.41 0.89
N GLN A 50 5.76 6.63 -0.14
CA GLN A 50 6.88 6.93 -1.05
C GLN A 50 6.74 8.29 -1.72
N ILE A 51 5.54 8.63 -2.21
CA ILE A 51 5.24 9.94 -2.83
C ILE A 51 5.30 11.08 -1.79
N GLU A 52 4.71 10.87 -0.62
CA GLU A 52 4.73 11.85 0.47
C GLU A 52 6.17 12.14 0.91
N PHE A 53 6.96 11.10 1.19
CA PHE A 53 8.35 11.24 1.61
C PHE A 53 9.25 11.79 0.51
N THR A 54 8.99 11.45 -0.76
CA THR A 54 9.67 12.10 -1.90
C THR A 54 9.41 13.60 -1.90
N THR A 55 8.17 14.01 -1.66
CA THR A 55 7.82 15.44 -1.61
C THR A 55 8.54 16.15 -0.48
N GLU A 56 8.56 15.55 0.72
CA GLU A 56 9.30 16.11 1.86
C GLU A 56 10.81 16.15 1.61
N LEU A 57 11.39 15.10 1.00
CA LEU A 57 12.79 15.07 0.61
C LEU A 57 13.14 16.22 -0.33
N LEU A 58 12.35 16.43 -1.38
CA LEU A 58 12.60 17.47 -2.36
C LEU A 58 12.44 18.89 -1.79
N LYS A 59 11.55 19.10 -0.80
CA LYS A 59 11.40 20.39 -0.11
C LYS A 59 12.64 20.80 0.68
N LEU A 60 13.41 19.83 1.18
CA LEU A 60 14.64 20.09 1.95
C LEU A 60 15.85 20.42 1.08
N LYS A 61 15.77 20.22 -0.23
CA LYS A 61 16.89 20.43 -1.15
C LYS A 61 16.84 21.82 -1.77
N PRO A 62 18.01 22.43 -2.07
CA PRO A 62 18.05 23.71 -2.73
C PRO A 62 17.41 23.63 -4.12
N GLY A 63 16.79 24.74 -4.54
CA GLY A 63 16.09 24.84 -5.82
C GLY A 63 14.58 24.67 -5.69
N LYS A 64 13.92 24.46 -6.83
CA LYS A 64 12.45 24.33 -6.94
C LYS A 64 12.06 22.93 -7.38
N LEU A 65 12.69 21.90 -6.81
CA LEU A 65 12.54 20.51 -7.27
C LEU A 65 11.09 19.99 -7.18
N VAL A 66 10.32 20.44 -6.18
CA VAL A 66 8.88 20.12 -6.09
C VAL A 66 8.11 20.75 -7.26
N ASP A 67 8.41 22.00 -7.61
CA ASP A 67 7.79 22.66 -8.76
C ASP A 67 8.20 21.99 -10.06
N ASP A 68 9.45 21.54 -10.18
CA ASP A 68 9.95 20.83 -11.35
C ASP A 68 9.30 19.45 -11.50
N MET A 69 9.12 18.72 -10.41
CA MET A 69 8.30 17.50 -10.37
C MET A 69 6.87 17.78 -10.86
N ASN A 70 6.23 18.84 -10.35
CA ASN A 70 4.88 19.24 -10.75
C ASN A 70 4.80 19.62 -12.24
N LYS A 71 5.79 20.36 -12.76
CA LYS A 71 5.90 20.70 -14.19
C LYS A 71 6.05 19.45 -15.05
N ARG A 72 6.86 18.48 -14.63
CA ARG A 72 7.06 17.21 -15.36
C ARG A 72 5.77 16.40 -15.40
N ILE A 73 5.04 16.31 -14.29
CA ILE A 73 3.71 15.67 -14.25
C ILE A 73 2.73 16.38 -15.20
N ALA A 74 2.70 17.71 -15.19
CA ALA A 74 1.81 18.49 -16.04
C ALA A 74 2.14 18.35 -17.55
N LYS A 75 3.38 18.01 -17.89
CA LYS A 75 3.84 17.75 -19.27
C LYS A 75 3.47 16.35 -19.79
N ILE A 76 3.02 15.43 -18.94
CA ILE A 76 2.60 14.09 -19.39
C ILE A 76 1.42 14.23 -20.36
N PRO A 77 1.52 13.70 -21.59
CA PRO A 77 0.43 13.76 -22.57
C PRO A 77 -0.84 13.08 -22.06
N ARG A 78 -1.99 13.54 -22.54
CA ARG A 78 -3.26 12.88 -22.24
C ARG A 78 -3.33 11.56 -23.00
N HIS A 79 -3.78 10.52 -22.31
CA HIS A 79 -4.03 9.21 -22.89
C HIS A 79 -5.34 8.65 -22.33
N SER A 80 -6.05 7.87 -23.15
CA SER A 80 -7.27 7.18 -22.70
C SER A 80 -6.92 6.16 -21.60
N GLY A 81 -7.65 6.17 -20.48
CA GLY A 81 -7.37 5.26 -19.36
C GLY A 81 -6.16 5.64 -18.49
N LEU A 82 -5.64 6.87 -18.61
CA LEU A 82 -4.66 7.43 -17.69
C LEU A 82 -5.19 8.74 -17.09
N LYS A 83 -5.29 8.81 -15.76
CA LYS A 83 -5.69 10.06 -15.11
C LYS A 83 -4.59 11.13 -15.21
N VAL A 84 -4.99 12.37 -15.48
CA VAL A 84 -4.08 13.51 -15.61
C VAL A 84 -4.03 14.31 -14.30
N PHE A 85 -2.84 14.43 -13.72
CA PHE A 85 -2.60 15.16 -12.46
C PHE A 85 -2.19 16.62 -12.72
N LYS A 86 -3.07 17.41 -13.37
CA LYS A 86 -2.76 18.79 -13.81
C LYS A 86 -2.31 19.75 -12.70
N LYS A 87 -2.72 19.49 -11.46
CA LYS A 87 -2.38 20.32 -10.28
C LYS A 87 -1.16 19.79 -9.52
N GLY A 88 -0.41 18.84 -10.11
CA GLY A 88 0.79 18.25 -9.50
C GLY A 88 0.52 17.45 -8.23
N VAL A 89 1.60 17.14 -7.52
CA VAL A 89 1.64 16.34 -6.28
C VAL A 89 0.92 17.04 -5.12
N GLN A 90 0.71 18.36 -5.19
CA GLN A 90 -0.06 19.10 -4.20
C GLN A 90 -1.57 18.78 -4.23
N SER A 91 -2.07 18.18 -5.32
CA SER A 91 -3.47 17.75 -5.42
C SER A 91 -3.76 16.37 -4.81
N LEU A 92 -2.75 15.71 -4.23
CA LEU A 92 -2.83 14.31 -3.80
C LEU A 92 -3.47 14.08 -2.44
N SER A 93 -4.07 15.09 -1.81
CA SER A 93 -4.53 14.98 -0.41
C SER A 93 -5.55 13.86 -0.17
N ARG A 94 -6.20 13.30 -1.22
CA ARG A 94 -7.02 12.07 -1.15
C ARG A 94 -7.11 11.35 -2.50
N LEU A 95 -6.03 10.71 -2.94
CA LEU A 95 -6.10 9.82 -4.11
C LEU A 95 -6.75 8.46 -3.77
N THR A 96 -7.50 7.94 -4.72
CA THR A 96 -8.00 6.57 -4.76
C THR A 96 -6.90 5.59 -5.20
N ALA A 97 -7.07 4.30 -4.92
CA ALA A 97 -6.12 3.26 -5.34
C ALA A 97 -5.92 3.25 -6.87
N SER A 98 -6.98 3.47 -7.66
CA SER A 98 -6.87 3.59 -9.12
C SER A 98 -6.00 4.77 -9.55
N GLU A 99 -6.05 5.89 -8.84
CA GLU A 99 -5.22 7.06 -9.16
C GLU A 99 -3.75 6.82 -8.81
N TYR A 100 -3.47 6.15 -7.69
CA TYR A 100 -2.10 5.74 -7.39
C TYR A 100 -1.55 4.78 -8.44
N ARG A 101 -2.35 3.82 -8.91
CA ARG A 101 -1.97 2.92 -10.02
C ARG A 101 -1.67 3.69 -11.31
N ASP A 102 -2.45 4.72 -11.64
CA ASP A 102 -2.16 5.59 -12.79
C ASP A 102 -0.87 6.40 -12.58
N MET A 103 -0.60 6.84 -11.35
CA MET A 103 0.64 7.51 -11.01
C MET A 103 1.87 6.60 -11.14
N MET A 104 1.79 5.33 -10.70
CA MET A 104 2.87 4.35 -10.84
C MET A 104 3.35 4.20 -12.29
N LYS A 105 2.43 4.31 -13.26
CA LYS A 105 2.74 4.22 -14.70
C LYS A 105 3.60 5.37 -15.21
N ILE A 106 3.51 6.54 -14.58
CA ILE A 106 4.16 7.78 -15.07
C ILE A 106 5.30 8.27 -14.19
N ILE A 107 5.32 7.87 -12.92
CA ILE A 107 6.18 8.51 -11.91
C ILE A 107 7.68 8.32 -12.19
N VAL A 108 8.07 7.20 -12.79
CA VAL A 108 9.48 6.93 -13.15
C VAL A 108 10.01 8.02 -14.08
N PHE A 109 9.25 8.39 -15.12
CA PHE A 109 9.61 9.47 -16.04
C PHE A 109 9.61 10.85 -15.39
N VAL A 110 8.82 11.02 -14.32
CA VAL A 110 8.76 12.28 -13.58
C VAL A 110 10.00 12.47 -12.72
N VAL A 111 10.45 11.40 -12.03
CA VAL A 111 11.58 11.48 -11.09
C VAL A 111 12.94 11.23 -11.73
N ASP A 112 12.99 10.77 -12.98
CA ASP A 112 14.23 10.49 -13.70
C ASP A 112 15.14 11.72 -13.78
N GLY A 113 16.36 11.63 -13.23
CA GLY A 113 17.29 12.76 -13.15
C GLY A 113 16.73 13.99 -12.42
N LEU A 114 15.72 13.84 -11.55
CA LEU A 114 15.14 14.96 -10.79
C LEU A 114 16.02 15.36 -9.61
N TYR A 115 16.62 14.39 -8.93
CA TYR A 115 17.42 14.63 -7.73
C TYR A 115 18.63 13.71 -7.62
N SER A 116 18.41 12.41 -7.46
CA SER A 116 19.47 11.41 -7.33
C SER A 116 19.09 10.13 -8.06
N GLU A 117 20.09 9.34 -8.42
CA GLU A 117 19.88 8.03 -9.04
C GLU A 117 19.08 7.10 -8.13
N ASP A 118 19.36 7.13 -6.82
CA ASP A 118 18.57 6.38 -5.82
C ASP A 118 17.08 6.76 -5.87
N LEU A 119 16.76 8.05 -6.04
CA LEU A 119 15.36 8.49 -6.15
C LEU A 119 14.70 7.90 -7.39
N SER A 120 15.38 7.85 -8.54
CA SER A 120 14.83 7.21 -9.72
C SER A 120 14.69 5.70 -9.52
N ASN A 121 15.72 5.06 -8.95
CA ASN A 121 15.78 3.62 -8.71
C ASN A 121 14.71 3.13 -7.73
N VAL A 122 14.36 3.88 -6.68
CA VAL A 122 13.30 3.44 -5.74
C VAL A 122 11.94 3.30 -6.43
N TYR A 123 11.63 4.12 -7.44
CA TYR A 123 10.39 3.98 -8.21
C TYR A 123 10.46 2.87 -9.26
N VAL A 124 11.64 2.66 -9.88
CA VAL A 124 11.85 1.51 -10.78
C VAL A 124 11.68 0.20 -10.02
N LYS A 125 12.37 0.05 -8.88
CA LYS A 125 12.28 -1.14 -8.02
C LYS A 125 10.90 -1.33 -7.42
N TRP A 126 10.21 -0.25 -7.07
CA TRP A 126 8.79 -0.31 -6.71
C TRP A 126 7.96 -0.94 -7.84
N ASN A 127 8.10 -0.46 -9.08
CA ASN A 127 7.31 -0.96 -10.20
C ASN A 127 7.64 -2.42 -10.52
N GLU A 128 8.90 -2.84 -10.49
CA GLU A 128 9.31 -4.25 -10.63
C GLU A 128 8.63 -5.14 -9.57
N MET A 129 8.74 -4.76 -8.29
CA MET A 129 8.10 -5.48 -7.18
C MET A 129 6.58 -5.47 -7.31
N TYR A 130 5.98 -4.33 -7.67
CA TYR A 130 4.54 -4.19 -7.81
C TYR A 130 3.99 -5.13 -8.89
N LEU A 131 4.68 -5.24 -10.04
CA LEU A 131 4.29 -6.15 -11.11
C LEU A 131 4.31 -7.61 -10.67
N LEU A 132 5.34 -8.04 -9.93
CA LEU A 132 5.40 -9.40 -9.36
C LEU A 132 4.25 -9.65 -8.38
N SER A 133 3.86 -8.65 -7.59
CA SER A 133 2.69 -8.76 -6.69
C SER A 133 1.34 -8.94 -7.41
N ARG A 134 1.29 -8.79 -8.73
CA ARG A 134 0.08 -8.97 -9.55
C ARG A 134 -0.06 -10.39 -10.10
N LEU A 135 0.96 -11.25 -9.98
CA LEU A 135 0.92 -12.61 -10.51
C LEU A 135 -0.29 -13.37 -9.95
N GLU A 136 -0.95 -14.13 -10.83
CA GLU A 136 -2.10 -14.95 -10.48
C GLU A 136 -1.70 -16.28 -9.84
N ASN A 137 -0.49 -16.74 -10.14
CA ASN A 137 0.09 -17.98 -9.62
C ASN A 137 1.58 -17.74 -9.31
N PHE A 138 2.09 -18.37 -8.26
CA PHE A 138 3.48 -18.28 -7.86
C PHE A 138 4.11 -19.67 -7.83
N LYS A 139 5.25 -19.83 -8.49
CA LYS A 139 6.20 -20.92 -8.25
C LYS A 139 7.19 -20.50 -7.16
N GLU A 140 7.92 -21.45 -6.59
CA GLU A 140 8.98 -21.12 -5.62
C GLU A 140 10.06 -20.20 -6.21
N SER A 141 10.38 -20.32 -7.51
CA SER A 141 11.27 -19.37 -8.19
C SER A 141 10.70 -17.96 -8.21
N ASP A 142 9.40 -17.82 -8.49
CA ASP A 142 8.72 -16.52 -8.53
C ASP A 142 8.70 -15.87 -7.14
N LEU A 143 8.57 -16.67 -6.08
CA LEU A 143 8.66 -16.22 -4.69
C LEU A 143 10.07 -15.74 -4.33
N GLN A 144 11.11 -16.43 -4.80
CA GLN A 144 12.51 -15.99 -4.61
C GLN A 144 12.77 -14.65 -5.31
N ASP A 145 12.32 -14.53 -6.56
CA ASP A 145 12.43 -13.29 -7.33
C ASP A 145 11.64 -12.15 -6.68
N PHE A 146 10.46 -12.46 -6.15
CA PHE A 146 9.63 -11.48 -5.47
C PHE A 146 10.25 -11.01 -4.14
N GLN A 147 10.80 -11.92 -3.32
CA GLN A 147 11.53 -11.55 -2.11
C GLN A 147 12.75 -10.68 -2.44
N LYS A 148 13.47 -11.01 -3.51
CA LYS A 148 14.60 -10.20 -3.97
C LYS A 148 14.15 -8.80 -4.37
N ALA A 149 13.08 -8.67 -5.16
CA ALA A 149 12.52 -7.38 -5.55
C ALA A 149 12.05 -6.54 -4.35
N ILE A 150 11.43 -7.18 -3.35
CA ILE A 150 11.05 -6.54 -2.08
C ILE A 150 12.27 -6.01 -1.35
N ASN A 151 13.34 -6.80 -1.24
CA ASN A 151 14.57 -6.40 -0.55
C ASN A 151 15.28 -5.26 -1.30
N ASP A 152 15.41 -5.37 -2.62
CA ASP A 152 16.05 -4.36 -3.47
C ASP A 152 15.32 -3.01 -3.35
N TRP A 153 13.98 -3.00 -3.44
CA TRP A 153 13.18 -1.81 -3.21
C TRP A 153 13.30 -1.31 -1.76
N GLY A 154 13.12 -2.20 -0.78
CA GLY A 154 13.06 -1.87 0.64
C GLY A 154 14.35 -1.25 1.15
N ASN A 155 15.51 -1.73 0.70
CA ASN A 155 16.81 -1.17 1.05
C ASN A 155 16.95 0.29 0.60
N ILE A 156 16.56 0.60 -0.64
CA ILE A 156 16.61 1.97 -1.18
C ILE A 156 15.58 2.85 -0.48
N PHE A 157 14.35 2.35 -0.28
CA PHE A 157 13.28 3.05 0.41
C PHE A 157 13.70 3.46 1.83
N ILE A 158 14.28 2.54 2.60
CA ILE A 158 14.77 2.82 3.96
C ILE A 158 15.92 3.82 3.93
N LYS A 159 16.88 3.65 3.01
CA LYS A 159 18.02 4.57 2.84
C LYS A 159 17.56 6.00 2.57
N LEU A 160 16.57 6.18 1.70
CA LEU A 160 16.07 7.50 1.31
C LEU A 160 15.17 8.14 2.36
N PHE A 161 14.30 7.35 3.01
CA PHE A 161 13.13 7.90 3.68
C PHE A 161 13.10 7.72 5.21
N ARG A 162 14.13 7.12 5.82
CA ARG A 162 14.17 6.86 7.26
C ARG A 162 13.80 8.09 8.10
N ASP A 163 14.40 9.23 7.79
CA ASP A 163 14.32 10.45 8.60
C ASP A 163 13.01 11.23 8.42
N PHE A 164 12.19 10.87 7.43
CA PHE A 164 10.89 11.51 7.19
C PHE A 164 9.74 10.85 7.96
N SER A 165 10.02 9.73 8.62
CA SER A 165 9.08 9.03 9.46
C SER A 165 9.40 9.26 10.92
N ARG A 166 8.42 9.75 11.69
CA ARG A 166 8.56 9.93 13.15
C ARG A 166 8.94 8.64 13.88
N SER A 167 8.57 7.48 13.32
CA SER A 167 8.89 6.17 13.87
C SER A 167 10.11 5.52 13.21
N ASN A 168 10.89 6.25 12.40
CA ASN A 168 12.00 5.71 11.61
C ASN A 168 11.57 4.53 10.72
N LEU A 169 10.41 4.67 10.08
CA LEU A 169 9.77 3.65 9.23
C LEU A 169 9.31 2.38 9.98
N LYS A 170 9.25 2.41 11.32
CA LYS A 170 8.60 1.36 12.11
C LYS A 170 7.09 1.53 12.02
N PHE A 171 6.49 1.08 10.92
CA PHE A 171 5.04 1.02 10.78
C PHE A 171 4.60 -0.34 10.20
N PRO A 172 3.42 -0.86 10.61
CA PRO A 172 3.04 -2.25 10.34
C PRO A 172 3.02 -2.63 8.86
N LYS A 173 2.62 -1.72 7.97
CA LYS A 173 2.54 -2.01 6.52
C LYS A 173 3.90 -2.36 5.92
N LEU A 174 4.97 -1.66 6.29
CA LEU A 174 6.31 -1.93 5.77
C LEU A 174 6.84 -3.25 6.32
N HIS A 175 6.68 -3.48 7.62
CA HIS A 175 7.09 -4.74 8.25
C HIS A 175 6.34 -5.95 7.67
N SER A 176 5.01 -5.85 7.60
CA SER A 176 4.13 -6.85 6.98
C SER A 176 4.59 -7.20 5.56
N TRP A 177 4.86 -6.18 4.75
CA TRP A 177 5.24 -6.40 3.36
C TRP A 177 6.66 -6.97 3.18
N ILE A 178 7.63 -6.51 3.97
CA ILE A 178 9.02 -6.96 3.81
C ILE A 178 9.20 -8.40 4.29
N TYR A 179 8.57 -8.77 5.41
CA TYR A 179 8.88 -9.99 6.12
C TYR A 179 7.85 -11.10 5.96
N HIS A 180 6.57 -10.78 5.70
CA HIS A 180 5.49 -11.75 5.84
C HIS A 180 4.74 -12.05 4.54
N ILE A 181 4.87 -11.21 3.50
CA ILE A 181 4.07 -11.39 2.28
C ILE A 181 4.39 -12.69 1.52
N VAL A 182 5.65 -13.09 1.47
CA VAL A 182 6.07 -14.30 0.75
C VAL A 182 5.55 -15.56 1.44
N ASP A 183 5.67 -15.61 2.77
CA ASP A 183 5.10 -16.73 3.55
C ASP A 183 3.57 -16.72 3.49
N THR A 184 2.95 -15.53 3.49
CA THR A 184 1.50 -15.42 3.27
C THR A 184 1.09 -16.02 1.92
N ILE A 185 1.86 -15.78 0.85
CA ILE A 185 1.55 -16.35 -0.47
C ILE A 185 1.70 -17.87 -0.46
N ARG A 186 2.68 -18.43 0.25
CA ARG A 186 2.81 -19.88 0.40
C ARG A 186 1.61 -20.51 1.10
N GLU A 187 1.11 -19.85 2.15
CA GLU A 187 0.02 -20.37 2.98
C GLU A 187 -1.37 -20.17 2.35
N HIS A 188 -1.59 -19.01 1.70
CA HIS A 188 -2.92 -18.58 1.25
C HIS A 188 -3.06 -18.44 -0.27
N GLY A 189 -2.00 -18.70 -1.04
CA GLY A 189 -1.97 -18.54 -2.48
C GLY A 189 -1.73 -17.10 -2.92
N ALA A 190 -1.98 -16.83 -4.21
CA ALA A 190 -1.68 -15.52 -4.80
C ALA A 190 -2.48 -14.38 -4.15
N ILE A 191 -1.86 -13.19 -4.08
CA ILE A 191 -2.42 -12.00 -3.42
C ILE A 191 -3.79 -11.58 -3.98
N ASN A 192 -4.03 -11.85 -5.27
CA ASN A 192 -5.31 -11.59 -5.92
C ASN A 192 -6.47 -12.39 -5.30
N GLY A 193 -6.19 -13.54 -4.68
CA GLY A 193 -7.21 -14.42 -4.09
C GLY A 193 -7.84 -13.89 -2.80
N TYR A 194 -7.16 -12.98 -2.10
CA TYR A 194 -7.61 -12.48 -0.80
C TYR A 194 -7.63 -10.95 -0.68
N THR A 195 -7.51 -10.23 -1.80
CA THR A 195 -7.62 -8.76 -1.78
C THR A 195 -9.05 -8.30 -1.48
N THR A 196 -9.17 -7.19 -0.76
CA THR A 196 -10.47 -6.61 -0.38
C THR A 196 -11.07 -5.72 -1.47
N GLU A 197 -10.39 -5.49 -2.61
CA GLU A 197 -10.84 -4.58 -3.68
C GLU A 197 -12.26 -4.92 -4.17
N THR A 198 -12.54 -6.21 -4.42
CA THR A 198 -13.86 -6.69 -4.84
C THR A 198 -14.92 -6.40 -3.77
N TYR A 199 -14.67 -6.80 -2.52
CA TYR A 199 -15.62 -6.63 -1.43
C TYR A 199 -15.89 -5.15 -1.11
N GLU A 200 -14.89 -4.26 -1.22
CA GLU A 200 -15.11 -2.82 -1.05
C GLU A 200 -15.99 -2.23 -2.16
N SER A 201 -15.78 -2.66 -3.41
CA SER A 201 -16.61 -2.26 -4.54
C SER A 201 -18.06 -2.71 -4.37
N LEU A 202 -18.25 -3.97 -3.96
CA LEU A 202 -19.57 -4.53 -3.65
C LEU A 202 -20.21 -3.80 -2.46
N HIS A 203 -19.48 -3.56 -1.38
CA HIS A 203 -19.97 -2.85 -0.19
C HIS A 203 -20.45 -1.43 -0.52
N LYS A 204 -19.77 -0.72 -1.42
CA LYS A 204 -20.24 0.58 -1.93
C LYS A 204 -21.61 0.44 -2.60
N THR A 205 -21.77 -0.56 -3.45
CA THR A 205 -22.97 -0.75 -4.28
C THR A 205 -24.16 -1.31 -3.51
N TYR A 206 -23.93 -2.34 -2.71
CA TYR A 206 -24.97 -3.12 -2.04
C TYR A 206 -25.29 -2.64 -0.63
N VAL A 207 -24.40 -1.87 0.01
CA VAL A 207 -24.63 -1.38 1.38
C VAL A 207 -24.67 0.14 1.41
N LYS A 208 -23.61 0.84 1.00
CA LYS A 208 -23.53 2.30 1.18
C LYS A 208 -24.59 3.06 0.37
N ILE A 209 -24.85 2.67 -0.88
CA ILE A 209 -25.87 3.31 -1.71
C ILE A 209 -27.28 3.06 -1.15
N PRO A 210 -27.75 1.81 -0.94
CA PRO A 210 -29.03 1.53 -0.32
C PRO A 210 -29.20 2.18 1.06
N TYR A 211 -28.14 2.16 1.88
CA TYR A 211 -28.15 2.85 3.16
C TYR A 211 -28.48 4.33 3.00
N ARG A 212 -27.80 5.04 2.08
CA ARG A 212 -28.05 6.47 1.82
C ARG A 212 -29.46 6.76 1.32
N LEU A 213 -30.07 5.82 0.58
CA LEU A 213 -31.44 5.94 0.10
C LEU A 213 -32.49 5.62 1.19
N SER A 214 -32.12 4.90 2.24
CA SER A 214 -33.03 4.56 3.35
C SER A 214 -33.37 5.77 4.23
N ASN A 215 -34.53 5.70 4.89
CA ASN A 215 -34.96 6.71 5.88
C ASN A 215 -34.31 6.53 7.27
N LYS A 216 -33.32 5.63 7.40
CA LYS A 216 -32.59 5.28 8.64
C LYS A 216 -33.39 4.59 9.74
N LYS A 217 -34.63 4.14 9.49
CA LYS A 217 -35.42 3.30 10.43
C LYS A 217 -35.45 1.86 9.92
N ASN A 218 -35.16 0.83 10.73
CA ASN A 218 -35.12 -0.56 10.27
C ASN A 218 -34.27 -0.74 8.99
N VAL A 219 -33.05 -0.20 9.05
CA VAL A 219 -32.14 -0.01 7.91
C VAL A 219 -31.86 -1.31 7.17
N GLU A 220 -31.64 -2.41 7.88
CA GLU A 220 -31.29 -3.70 7.29
C GLU A 220 -32.36 -4.18 6.31
N LYS A 221 -33.63 -4.12 6.71
CA LYS A 221 -34.76 -4.48 5.84
C LYS A 221 -34.81 -3.60 4.59
N GLN A 222 -34.61 -2.30 4.74
CA GLN A 222 -34.60 -1.37 3.60
C GLN A 222 -33.41 -1.59 2.66
N ILE A 223 -32.24 -1.96 3.18
CA ILE A 223 -31.09 -2.30 2.35
C ILE A 223 -31.41 -3.56 1.54
N MET A 224 -31.91 -4.62 2.19
CA MET A 224 -32.27 -5.88 1.53
C MET A 224 -33.34 -5.68 0.45
N GLU A 225 -34.40 -4.91 0.74
CA GLU A 225 -35.45 -4.59 -0.23
C GLU A 225 -34.93 -3.79 -1.43
N ASN A 226 -33.98 -2.87 -1.23
CA ASN A 226 -33.40 -2.10 -2.33
C ASN A 226 -32.43 -2.91 -3.19
N VAL A 227 -31.68 -3.83 -2.60
CA VAL A 227 -30.79 -4.72 -3.34
C VAL A 227 -31.59 -5.66 -4.25
N ASN A 228 -32.72 -6.19 -3.76
CA ASN A 228 -33.59 -7.12 -4.51
C ASN A 228 -34.39 -6.47 -5.66
N LYS A 229 -34.35 -5.14 -5.82
CA LYS A 229 -35.04 -4.42 -6.91
C LYS A 229 -34.22 -4.32 -8.20
N LYS A 230 -32.93 -4.69 -8.17
CA LYS A 230 -32.04 -4.74 -9.34
C LYS A 230 -31.97 -6.14 -9.92
#